data_AF-A0A255R6B2-F1
#
_entry.id   AF-A0A255R6B2-F1
#
_cell.length_a   1.000
_cell.length_b   1.000
_cell.length_c   1.000
_cell.angle_alpha   90.00
_cell.angle_beta   90.00
_cell.angle_gamma   90.00
#
_symmetry.space_group_name_H-M   'P 1'
#
loop_
_entity.id
_entity.type
_entity.pdbx_description
1 polymer ?
#
loop_
_entity_poly.entity_id
_entity_poly.type
_entity_poly.pdbx_seq_one_letter_code
_entity_poly.pdbx_strand_id
1 'polypeptide(L)'
;MTKIARNVLITLAIMMACSINASAGTKNNERSFDWTPVISAIIQVESQGNPKAVSGKSCGIMQITPICVKECNRILQMRQSKKRYTMNDRFNAKKSKEMFLLIQSFYNKANNVEYAIRAWNGGHNYSKRATQNYYEKVLRQMN
;
A
#
# COMPACT_ATOMS: atom_id res chain seq x y z
N MET A 1 26.60 -49.02 44.43
CA MET A 1 26.56 -48.10 43.28
C MET A 1 25.73 -48.74 42.18
N THR A 2 24.49 -48.29 42.01
CA THR A 2 23.59 -48.42 40.84
C THR A 2 22.16 -48.17 41.30
N LYS A 3 21.56 -47.07 40.84
CA LYS A 3 20.10 -46.83 40.64
C LYS A 3 19.93 -45.42 40.08
N ILE A 4 20.21 -45.34 38.78
CA ILE A 4 19.69 -44.27 37.93
C ILE A 4 18.17 -44.47 37.85
N ALA A 5 17.47 -43.34 37.74
CA ALA A 5 16.10 -43.17 37.31
C ALA A 5 14.99 -43.27 38.37
N ARG A 6 14.02 -42.39 38.12
CA ARG A 6 12.62 -42.48 38.52
C ARG A 6 12.31 -41.78 39.83
N ASN A 7 12.16 -40.45 39.75
CA ASN A 7 11.12 -39.65 40.43
C ASN A 7 11.24 -38.15 40.05
N VAL A 8 11.25 -37.88 38.74
CA VAL A 8 11.09 -36.53 38.14
C VAL A 8 9.59 -36.24 37.90
N LEU A 9 8.72 -36.80 38.73
CA LEU A 9 7.29 -36.61 38.63
C LEU A 9 6.75 -36.45 40.05
N ILE A 10 5.78 -35.56 40.19
CA ILE A 10 4.98 -35.26 41.40
C ILE A 10 5.58 -34.13 42.23
N THR A 11 5.09 -32.90 42.26
CA THR A 11 4.01 -32.17 41.56
C THR A 11 3.91 -30.84 42.30
N LEU A 12 3.64 -29.76 41.56
CA LEU A 12 2.60 -28.82 41.94
C LEU A 12 2.82 -28.05 43.27
N ALA A 13 3.78 -27.15 43.27
CA ALA A 13 3.76 -26.01 44.19
C ALA A 13 3.87 -24.70 43.40
N ILE A 14 2.70 -24.24 42.93
CA ILE A 14 2.33 -22.83 42.93
C ILE A 14 3.21 -21.96 42.00
N MET A 15 3.15 -22.25 40.68
CA MET A 15 3.28 -21.19 39.68
C MET A 15 2.02 -20.34 39.71
N MET A 16 1.90 -19.53 40.75
CA MET A 16 0.96 -18.43 40.86
C MET A 16 1.65 -17.18 40.32
N ALA A 17 1.67 -17.06 38.99
CA ALA A 17 1.74 -15.76 38.33
C ALA A 17 0.43 -15.62 37.56
N CYS A 18 -0.55 -15.03 38.25
CA CYS A 18 -1.85 -14.66 37.71
C CYS A 18 -1.69 -13.95 36.36
N SER A 19 -2.36 -14.50 35.34
CA SER A 19 -2.59 -13.85 34.06
C SER A 19 -3.76 -12.87 34.20
N ILE A 20 -3.52 -11.55 34.15
CA ILE A 20 -4.49 -10.46 33.85
C ILE A 20 -3.72 -9.13 33.92
N ASN A 21 -3.75 -8.15 33.01
CA ASN A 21 -4.45 -7.91 31.75
C ASN A 21 -3.53 -7.04 30.88
N ALA A 22 -3.18 -7.48 29.67
CA ALA A 22 -2.72 -6.57 28.63
C ALA A 22 -3.96 -5.90 28.01
N SER A 23 -4.28 -4.69 28.45
CA SER A 23 -5.22 -3.82 27.76
C SER A 23 -4.98 -2.36 28.11
N ALA A 24 -4.11 -1.74 27.32
CA ALA A 24 -4.44 -0.45 26.75
C ALA A 24 -4.29 -0.62 25.24
N GLY A 25 -5.27 -1.29 24.64
CA GLY A 25 -5.52 -1.14 23.21
C GLY A 25 -5.87 0.31 23.00
N THR A 26 -4.87 1.15 22.78
CA THR A 26 -5.06 2.48 22.21
C THR A 26 -5.78 2.21 20.90
N LYS A 27 -7.09 2.42 20.90
CA LYS A 27 -7.85 2.57 19.67
C LYS A 27 -7.31 3.86 19.06
N ASN A 28 -6.17 3.75 18.39
CA ASN A 28 -5.70 4.73 17.45
C ASN A 28 -6.81 4.84 16.43
N ASN A 29 -7.72 5.79 16.65
CA ASN A 29 -8.64 6.27 15.65
C ASN A 29 -7.79 7.11 14.68
N GLU A 30 -6.79 6.48 14.09
CA GLU A 30 -5.98 7.03 13.01
C GLU A 30 -6.94 7.18 11.85
N ARG A 31 -7.49 8.39 11.72
CA ARG A 31 -8.22 8.79 10.51
C ARG A 31 -7.30 8.49 9.34
N SER A 32 -7.68 7.52 8.52
CA SER A 32 -6.94 7.18 7.32
C SER A 32 -6.79 8.44 6.47
N PHE A 33 -5.57 8.74 6.02
CA PHE A 33 -5.32 9.90 5.18
C PHE A 33 -6.25 9.89 3.96
N ASP A 34 -6.96 11.00 3.71
CA ASP A 34 -7.88 11.09 2.58
C ASP A 34 -7.10 11.35 1.28
N TRP A 35 -6.93 10.29 0.50
CA TRP A 35 -6.29 10.34 -0.81
C TRP A 35 -7.22 10.81 -1.93
N THR A 36 -8.50 11.05 -1.67
CA THR A 36 -9.51 11.36 -2.69
C THR A 36 -9.15 12.58 -3.55
N PRO A 37 -8.68 13.71 -2.98
CA PRO A 37 -8.29 14.87 -3.79
C PRO A 37 -7.11 14.56 -4.72
N VAL A 38 -6.09 13.87 -4.20
CA VAL A 38 -4.88 13.49 -4.96
C VAL A 38 -5.23 12.51 -6.09
N ILE A 39 -6.02 11.48 -5.80
CA ILE A 39 -6.46 10.49 -6.78
C ILE A 39 -7.28 11.16 -7.90
N SER A 40 -8.19 12.05 -7.54
CA SER A 40 -9.05 12.73 -8.53
C SER A 40 -8.23 13.64 -9.45
N ALA A 41 -7.28 14.39 -8.89
CA ALA A 41 -6.37 15.23 -9.65
C ALA A 41 -5.45 14.41 -10.58
N ILE A 42 -4.90 13.29 -10.10
CA ILE A 42 -4.11 12.37 -10.94
C ILE A 42 -4.95 11.80 -12.09
N ILE A 43 -6.17 11.34 -11.83
CA ILE A 43 -7.06 10.81 -12.87
C ILE A 43 -7.32 11.86 -13.96
N GLN A 44 -7.54 13.11 -13.56
CA GLN A 44 -7.77 14.21 -14.47
C GLN A 44 -6.55 14.47 -15.36
N VAL A 45 -5.34 14.47 -14.80
CA VAL A 45 -4.09 14.66 -15.55
C VAL A 45 -3.76 13.48 -16.47
N GLU A 46 -4.01 12.26 -16.02
CA GLU A 46 -3.60 11.03 -16.73
C GLU A 46 -4.53 10.66 -17.88
N SER A 47 -5.84 10.88 -17.72
CA SER A 47 -6.83 10.36 -18.68
C SER A 47 -8.06 11.21 -18.87
N GLN A 48 -8.20 12.32 -18.14
CA GLN A 48 -9.45 13.10 -18.07
C GLN A 48 -10.65 12.20 -17.68
N GLY A 49 -10.40 11.18 -16.84
CA GLY A 49 -11.41 10.22 -16.42
C GLY A 49 -11.75 9.10 -17.41
N ASN A 50 -11.08 9.02 -18.58
CA ASN A 50 -11.39 8.00 -19.58
C ASN A 50 -10.90 6.59 -19.15
N PRO A 51 -11.81 5.62 -18.87
CA PRO A 51 -11.41 4.29 -18.44
C PRO A 51 -10.78 3.45 -19.55
N LYS A 52 -10.89 3.85 -20.81
CA LYS A 52 -10.31 3.18 -21.98
C LYS A 52 -9.04 3.86 -22.50
N ALA A 53 -8.50 4.85 -21.79
CA ALA A 53 -7.30 5.56 -22.22
C ALA A 53 -6.10 4.61 -22.35
N VAL A 54 -5.35 4.72 -23.45
CA VAL A 54 -4.13 3.93 -23.71
C VAL A 54 -3.06 4.86 -24.27
N SER A 55 -1.88 4.85 -23.64
CA SER A 55 -0.69 5.55 -24.12
C SER A 55 0.53 4.67 -23.97
N GLY A 56 1.04 4.15 -25.09
CA GLY A 56 2.10 3.14 -25.08
C GLY A 56 1.69 1.91 -24.26
N LYS A 57 2.42 1.64 -23.16
CA LYS A 57 2.11 0.51 -22.26
C LYS A 57 1.16 0.89 -21.12
N SER A 58 0.86 2.17 -20.94
CA SER A 58 0.00 2.70 -19.88
C SER A 58 -1.48 2.58 -20.25
N CYS A 59 -2.33 2.18 -19.31
CA CYS A 59 -3.75 1.94 -19.58
C CYS A 59 -4.66 2.43 -18.44
N GLY A 60 -5.87 2.84 -18.83
CA GLY A 60 -6.99 3.19 -17.95
C GLY A 60 -6.89 4.57 -17.32
N ILE A 61 -7.79 4.80 -16.34
CA ILE A 61 -8.02 6.12 -15.75
C ILE A 61 -6.79 6.73 -15.06
N MET A 62 -5.84 5.91 -14.63
CA MET A 62 -4.62 6.33 -13.94
C MET A 62 -3.35 5.92 -14.71
N GLN A 63 -3.48 5.57 -15.99
CA GLN A 63 -2.36 5.24 -16.89
C GLN A 63 -1.37 4.21 -16.29
N ILE A 64 -1.91 3.10 -15.79
CA ILE A 64 -1.13 2.07 -15.09
C ILE A 64 -0.30 1.24 -16.09
N THR A 65 0.98 1.05 -15.77
CA THR A 65 1.93 0.26 -16.58
C THR A 65 1.96 -1.22 -16.17
N PRO A 66 2.49 -2.13 -17.02
CA PRO A 66 2.71 -3.53 -16.64
C PRO A 66 3.63 -3.68 -15.41
N ILE A 67 4.62 -2.78 -15.27
CA ILE A 67 5.55 -2.78 -14.14
C ILE A 67 4.81 -2.47 -12.84
N CYS A 68 3.90 -1.49 -12.85
CA CYS A 68 3.07 -1.17 -11.69
C CYS A 68 2.18 -2.36 -11.27
N VAL A 69 1.59 -3.09 -12.22
CA VAL A 69 0.81 -4.32 -11.92
C VAL A 69 1.69 -5.39 -11.27
N LYS A 70 2.88 -5.64 -11.83
CA LYS A 70 3.86 -6.59 -11.26
C LYS A 70 4.25 -6.17 -9.84
N GLU A 71 4.46 -4.89 -9.61
CA GLU A 71 4.84 -4.35 -8.30
C GLU A 71 3.71 -4.49 -7.27
N CYS A 72 2.46 -4.18 -7.65
CA CYS A 72 1.30 -4.43 -6.81
C CYS A 72 1.21 -5.91 -6.40
N ASN A 73 1.42 -6.83 -7.34
CA ASN A 73 1.40 -8.26 -7.06
C ASN A 73 2.56 -8.70 -6.17
N ARG A 74 3.75 -8.11 -6.33
CA ARG A 74 4.91 -8.34 -5.45
C ARG A 74 4.61 -7.91 -4.02
N ILE A 75 4.03 -6.73 -3.83
CA ILE A 75 3.62 -6.23 -2.50
C ILE A 75 2.56 -7.15 -1.88
N LEU A 76 1.55 -7.57 -2.63
CA LEU A 76 0.52 -8.49 -2.14
C LEU A 76 1.12 -9.84 -1.73
N GLN A 77 2.11 -10.34 -2.47
CA GLN A 77 2.84 -11.55 -2.11
C GLN A 77 3.62 -11.39 -0.81
N MET A 78 4.36 -10.27 -0.64
CA MET A 78 5.06 -9.96 0.62
C MET A 78 4.10 -9.88 1.81
N ARG A 79 2.89 -9.40 1.58
CA ARG A 79 1.80 -9.34 2.57
C ARG A 79 1.03 -10.66 2.72
N GLN A 80 1.47 -11.75 2.09
CA GLN A 80 0.82 -13.06 2.11
C GLN A 80 -0.65 -13.05 1.65
N SER A 81 -1.06 -12.03 0.89
CA SER A 81 -2.41 -11.95 0.32
C SER A 81 -2.55 -12.92 -0.86
N LYS A 82 -3.74 -13.50 -1.03
CA LYS A 82 -4.09 -14.32 -2.22
C LYS A 82 -4.55 -13.48 -3.41
N LYS A 83 -4.91 -12.20 -3.22
CA LYS A 83 -5.38 -11.30 -4.29
C LYS A 83 -4.27 -11.07 -5.32
N ARG A 84 -4.59 -11.09 -6.62
CA ARG A 84 -3.68 -10.73 -7.71
C ARG A 84 -4.39 -9.85 -8.73
N TYR A 85 -3.70 -8.84 -9.22
CA TYR A 85 -4.15 -8.00 -10.32
C TYR A 85 -3.67 -8.56 -11.66
N THR A 86 -4.51 -8.43 -12.67
CA THR A 86 -4.25 -8.79 -14.06
C THR A 86 -4.01 -7.54 -14.91
N MET A 87 -3.55 -7.72 -16.14
CA MET A 87 -3.36 -6.60 -17.08
C MET A 87 -4.68 -5.89 -17.44
N ASN A 88 -5.81 -6.61 -17.41
CA ASN A 88 -7.13 -6.04 -17.71
C ASN A 88 -7.67 -5.19 -16.56
N ASP A 89 -7.21 -5.41 -15.34
CA ASP A 89 -7.67 -4.67 -14.16
C ASP A 89 -7.32 -3.18 -14.21
N ARG A 90 -6.36 -2.80 -15.05
CA ARG A 90 -5.97 -1.41 -15.32
C ARG A 90 -7.11 -0.59 -15.94
N PHE A 91 -8.03 -1.22 -16.66
CA PHE A 91 -9.20 -0.55 -17.23
C PHE A 91 -10.38 -0.44 -16.23
N ASN A 92 -10.28 -1.08 -15.07
CA ASN A 92 -11.28 -0.97 -14.02
C ASN A 92 -10.94 0.18 -13.07
N ALA A 93 -11.83 1.16 -12.96
CA ALA A 93 -11.61 2.37 -12.17
C ALA A 93 -11.37 2.07 -10.68
N LYS A 94 -12.15 1.16 -10.09
CA LYS A 94 -12.00 0.78 -8.68
C LYS A 94 -10.64 0.12 -8.44
N LYS A 95 -10.27 -0.87 -9.25
CA LYS A 95 -8.99 -1.58 -9.10
C LYS A 95 -7.79 -0.67 -9.36
N SER A 96 -7.92 0.31 -10.26
CA SER A 96 -6.88 1.32 -10.48
C SER A 96 -6.59 2.16 -9.23
N LYS A 97 -7.66 2.63 -8.56
CA LYS A 97 -7.54 3.35 -7.28
C LYS A 97 -6.96 2.45 -6.17
N GLU A 98 -7.39 1.19 -6.11
CA GLU A 98 -6.83 0.21 -5.17
C GLU A 98 -5.33 -0.05 -5.39
N MET A 99 -4.88 -0.12 -6.66
CA MET A 99 -3.46 -0.26 -6.99
C MET A 99 -2.65 0.96 -6.56
N PHE A 100 -3.16 2.18 -6.80
CA PHE A 100 -2.53 3.42 -6.30
C PHE A 100 -2.35 3.38 -4.78
N LEU A 101 -3.43 3.11 -4.04
CA LEU A 101 -3.40 3.05 -2.57
C LEU A 101 -2.46 1.96 -2.05
N LEU A 102 -2.39 0.81 -2.73
CA LEU A 102 -1.48 -0.27 -2.39
C LEU A 102 -0.01 0.19 -2.49
N ILE A 103 0.36 0.84 -3.58
CA ILE A 103 1.72 1.43 -3.76
C ILE A 103 2.01 2.44 -2.66
N GLN A 104 1.10 3.39 -2.40
CA GLN A 104 1.28 4.40 -1.35
C GLN A 104 1.46 3.77 0.03
N SER A 105 0.65 2.76 0.36
CA SER A 105 0.75 2.06 1.65
C SER A 105 2.07 1.31 1.87
N PHE A 106 2.83 1.03 0.80
CA PHE A 106 4.11 0.33 0.89
C PHE A 106 5.30 1.30 0.92
N TYR A 107 5.31 2.27 0.00
CA TYR A 107 6.45 3.16 -0.22
C TYR A 107 6.32 4.53 0.47
N ASN A 108 5.10 4.97 0.79
CA ASN A 108 4.81 6.30 1.32
C ASN A 108 4.16 6.24 2.70
N LYS A 109 4.82 5.60 3.66
CA LYS A 109 4.29 5.36 5.01
C LYS A 109 3.97 6.65 5.79
N ALA A 110 4.59 7.77 5.42
CA ALA A 110 4.35 9.08 6.03
C ALA A 110 3.21 9.87 5.36
N ASN A 111 2.54 9.30 4.36
CA ASN A 111 1.48 9.97 3.58
C ASN A 111 1.91 11.32 2.97
N ASN A 112 3.14 11.40 2.46
CA ASN A 112 3.65 12.61 1.82
C ASN A 112 3.01 12.79 0.43
N VAL A 113 2.20 13.84 0.25
CA VAL A 113 1.47 14.11 -0.99
C VAL A 113 2.40 14.40 -2.17
N GLU A 114 3.44 15.21 -1.97
CA GLU A 114 4.41 15.51 -3.04
C GLU A 114 5.12 14.24 -3.51
N TYR A 115 5.57 13.40 -2.57
CA TYR A 115 6.16 12.11 -2.88
C TYR A 115 5.19 11.23 -3.67
N ALA A 116 3.93 11.14 -3.23
CA ALA A 116 2.91 10.33 -3.91
C ALA A 116 2.75 10.73 -5.38
N ILE A 117 2.64 12.04 -5.64
CA ILE A 117 2.42 12.59 -6.98
C ILE A 117 3.65 12.35 -7.86
N ARG A 118 4.85 12.67 -7.35
CA ARG A 118 6.09 12.55 -8.13
C ARG A 118 6.47 11.10 -8.38
N ALA A 119 6.30 10.22 -7.38
CA ALA A 119 6.57 8.80 -7.53
C ALA A 119 5.58 8.12 -8.48
N TRP A 120 4.35 8.63 -8.60
CA TRP A 120 3.41 8.12 -9.61
C TRP A 120 3.92 8.36 -11.04
N ASN A 121 4.53 9.52 -11.29
CA ASN A 121 5.08 9.87 -12.60
C ASN A 121 6.47 9.26 -12.88
N GLY A 122 7.38 9.33 -11.92
CA GLY A 122 8.79 8.98 -12.11
C GLY A 122 9.25 7.68 -11.44
N GLY A 123 8.35 6.98 -10.74
CA GLY A 123 8.72 5.85 -9.86
C GLY A 123 9.39 6.30 -8.57
N HIS A 124 9.72 5.35 -7.69
CA HIS A 124 10.23 5.64 -6.33
C HIS A 124 11.57 6.40 -6.28
N ASN A 125 12.37 6.31 -7.33
CA ASN A 125 13.66 6.99 -7.48
C ASN A 125 13.55 8.21 -8.42
N TYR A 126 12.42 8.90 -8.40
CA TYR A 126 12.17 10.03 -9.28
C TYR A 126 13.20 11.15 -9.11
N SER A 127 13.44 11.91 -10.18
CA SER A 127 14.11 13.21 -10.11
C SER A 127 13.08 14.33 -9.92
N LYS A 128 13.34 15.26 -9.00
CA LYS A 128 12.49 16.46 -8.83
C LYS A 128 12.39 17.26 -10.12
N ARG A 129 13.51 17.44 -10.83
CA ARG A 129 13.55 18.17 -12.11
C ARG A 129 12.67 17.50 -13.17
N ALA A 130 12.75 16.18 -13.30
CA ALA A 130 11.99 15.45 -14.31
C ALA A 130 10.47 15.43 -14.03
N THR A 131 10.09 15.39 -12.75
CA THR A 131 8.69 15.29 -12.31
C THR A 131 8.01 16.64 -12.05
N GLN A 132 8.74 17.76 -12.16
CA GLN A 132 8.25 19.08 -11.76
C GLN A 132 6.99 19.49 -12.54
N ASN A 133 7.00 19.39 -13.86
CA ASN A 133 5.85 19.74 -14.69
C ASN A 133 4.62 18.88 -14.36
N TYR A 134 4.82 17.56 -14.17
CA TYR A 134 3.74 16.67 -13.78
C TYR A 134 3.16 17.04 -12.40
N TYR A 135 4.03 17.30 -11.42
CA TYR A 135 3.63 17.73 -10.08
C TYR A 135 2.76 18.99 -10.11
N GLU A 136 3.19 20.01 -10.86
CA GLU A 136 2.44 21.26 -11.01
C GLU A 136 1.09 21.05 -11.72
N LYS A 137 1.02 20.16 -12.73
CA LYS A 137 -0.25 19.80 -13.38
C LYS A 137 -1.24 19.21 -12.38
N VAL A 138 -0.79 18.30 -11.51
CA VAL A 138 -1.65 17.68 -10.50
C VAL A 138 -2.09 18.69 -9.45
N LEU A 139 -1.19 19.53 -8.94
CA LEU A 139 -1.56 20.57 -7.98
C LEU A 139 -2.62 21.53 -8.54
N ARG A 140 -2.55 21.89 -9.83
CA ARG A 140 -3.58 22.72 -10.48
C ARG A 140 -4.95 22.06 -10.55
N GLN A 141 -5.05 20.74 -10.46
CA GLN A 141 -6.33 20.00 -10.45
C GLN A 141 -6.83 19.71 -9.03
N MET A 142 -6.07 20.04 -7.99
CA MET A 142 -6.47 19.85 -6.58
C MET A 142 -7.16 21.09 -5.98
N ASN A 143 -6.99 22.25 -6.61
CA ASN A 143 -7.48 23.54 -6.14
C ASN A 143 -8.83 23.90 -6.75
#